data_AF-A0A3N5EX24-F1
#
_entry.id   AF-A0A3N5EX24-F1
#
_cell.length_a   1.000
_cell.length_b   1.000
_cell.length_c   1.000
_cell.angle_alpha   90.00
_cell.angle_beta   90.00
_cell.angle_gamma   90.00
#
_symmetry.space_group_name_H-M   'P 1'
#
loop_
_entity.id
_entity.type
_entity.pdbx_description
1 polymer ?
#
loop_
_entity_poly.entity_id
_entity_poly.type
_entity_poly.pdbx_seq_one_letter_code
_entity_poly.pdbx_strand_id
1 'polypeptide(L)'
;MTVEKNDKSLAALFSDLTRDTVELVRQEVALARSELSQKVSSAQTALASMAVGAAVILAGLFLLLQAVVQGLAMVLPPDMAPWLSPLIVGAIVAATGWAMLKAGQAKLDPDNLVPQRTLDSLRRDKAVVQEKTR
;
A
#
# COMPACT_ATOMS: atom_id res chain seq x y z
N MET A 1 -29.51 -52.45 42.07
CA MET A 1 -28.74 -51.18 42.09
C MET A 1 -27.56 -51.34 41.15
N THR A 2 -27.60 -50.75 39.95
CA THR A 2 -26.39 -50.56 39.13
C THR A 2 -26.58 -49.32 38.28
N VAL A 3 -26.08 -48.20 38.80
CA VAL A 3 -25.94 -46.93 38.08
C VAL A 3 -24.59 -46.98 37.38
N GLU A 4 -24.57 -47.36 36.10
CA GLU A 4 -23.41 -47.21 35.21
C GLU A 4 -23.82 -46.43 33.97
N LYS A 5 -23.84 -45.09 34.05
CA LYS A 5 -23.99 -44.19 32.90
C LYS A 5 -23.76 -42.72 33.31
N ASN A 6 -22.55 -42.37 33.75
CA ASN A 6 -22.21 -40.95 33.97
C ASN A 6 -20.86 -40.56 33.35
N ASP A 7 -19.87 -41.46 33.32
CA ASP A 7 -18.54 -41.14 32.79
C ASP A 7 -18.49 -40.97 31.26
N LYS A 8 -19.47 -41.54 30.54
CA LYS A 8 -19.63 -41.34 29.08
C LYS A 8 -20.20 -39.96 28.71
N SER A 9 -20.84 -39.25 29.65
CA SER A 9 -21.51 -37.98 29.39
C SER A 9 -20.53 -36.80 29.33
N LEU A 10 -19.62 -36.70 30.31
CA LEU A 10 -18.59 -35.64 30.34
C LEU A 10 -17.55 -35.78 29.22
N ALA A 11 -17.16 -37.02 28.90
CA ALA A 11 -16.29 -37.29 27.77
C ALA A 11 -16.95 -36.96 26.42
N ALA A 12 -18.26 -37.19 26.28
CA ALA A 12 -19.02 -36.81 25.10
C ALA A 12 -19.13 -35.29 24.96
N LEU A 13 -19.46 -34.56 26.03
CA LEU A 13 -19.53 -33.09 26.03
C LEU A 13 -18.18 -32.43 25.69
N PHE A 14 -17.07 -32.98 26.18
CA PHE A 14 -15.73 -32.50 25.84
C PHE A 14 -15.35 -32.79 24.38
N SER A 15 -15.78 -33.94 23.86
CA SER A 15 -15.64 -34.30 22.44
C SER A 15 -16.48 -33.37 21.54
N ASP A 16 -17.67 -32.99 21.97
CA ASP A 16 -18.54 -32.08 21.22
C ASP A 16 -17.99 -30.65 21.24
N LEU A 17 -17.57 -30.14 22.40
CA LEU A 17 -16.94 -28.81 22.53
C LEU A 17 -15.64 -28.68 21.70
N THR A 18 -14.79 -29.72 21.71
CA THR A 18 -13.57 -29.71 20.90
C THR A 18 -13.89 -29.73 19.40
N ARG A 19 -14.91 -30.48 19.00
CA ARG A 19 -15.40 -30.51 17.62
C ARG A 19 -15.97 -29.16 17.18
N ASP A 20 -16.79 -28.54 18.02
CA ASP A 20 -17.39 -27.22 17.75
C ASP A 20 -16.32 -26.11 17.71
N THR A 21 -15.30 -26.18 18.57
CA THR A 21 -14.18 -25.23 18.56
C THR A 21 -13.35 -25.36 17.28
N VAL A 22 -13.09 -26.59 16.84
CA VAL A 22 -12.40 -26.84 15.55
C VAL A 22 -13.22 -26.32 14.38
N GLU A 23 -14.54 -26.48 14.43
CA GLU A 23 -15.45 -25.98 13.40
C GLU A 23 -15.49 -24.45 13.36
N LEU A 24 -15.56 -23.78 14.52
CA LEU A 24 -15.47 -22.32 14.64
C LEU A 24 -14.17 -21.78 14.07
N VAL A 25 -13.02 -22.37 14.43
CA VAL A 25 -11.71 -21.95 13.90
C VAL A 25 -11.65 -22.10 12.38
N ARG A 26 -12.21 -23.18 11.83
CA ARG A 26 -12.29 -23.36 10.37
C ARG A 26 -13.16 -22.30 9.71
N GLN A 27 -14.30 -21.96 10.30
CA GLN A 27 -15.18 -20.91 9.81
C GLN A 27 -14.52 -19.53 9.86
N GLU A 28 -13.82 -19.21 10.95
CA GLU A 28 -13.10 -17.94 11.10
C GLU A 28 -11.97 -17.83 10.07
N VAL A 29 -11.22 -18.91 9.82
CA VAL A 29 -10.20 -18.95 8.75
C VAL A 29 -10.84 -18.79 7.37
N ALA A 30 -11.98 -19.43 7.12
CA ALA A 30 -12.72 -19.29 5.86
C ALA A 30 -13.23 -17.86 5.67
N LEU A 31 -13.74 -17.23 6.73
CA LEU A 31 -14.21 -15.85 6.74
C LEU A 31 -13.05 -14.88 6.51
N ALA A 32 -11.96 -15.01 7.27
CA ALA A 32 -10.75 -14.21 7.10
C ALA A 32 -10.20 -14.33 5.68
N ARG A 33 -10.18 -15.55 5.10
CA ARG A 33 -9.77 -15.76 3.71
C ARG A 33 -10.71 -15.06 2.73
N SER A 34 -12.02 -15.12 2.95
CA SER A 34 -13.02 -14.44 2.12
C SER A 34 -12.83 -12.92 2.16
N GLU A 35 -12.68 -12.35 3.37
CA GLU A 35 -12.48 -10.91 3.56
C GLU A 35 -11.16 -10.43 2.94
N LEU A 36 -10.07 -11.20 3.11
CA LEU A 36 -8.80 -10.92 2.45
C LEU A 36 -8.93 -10.95 0.92
N SER A 37 -9.63 -11.95 0.37
CA SER A 37 -9.89 -12.05 -1.07
C SER A 37 -10.69 -10.84 -1.58
N GLN A 38 -11.74 -10.45 -0.86
CA GLN A 38 -12.56 -9.28 -1.20
C GLN A 38 -11.76 -7.97 -1.11
N LYS A 39 -10.91 -7.82 -0.09
CA LYS A 39 -10.01 -6.66 0.06
C LYS A 39 -9.00 -6.60 -1.08
N VAL A 40 -8.38 -7.72 -1.46
CA VAL A 40 -7.45 -7.79 -2.58
C VAL A 40 -8.14 -7.46 -3.90
N SER A 41 -9.32 -8.02 -4.15
CA SER A 41 -10.10 -7.72 -5.35
C SER A 41 -10.50 -6.24 -5.43
N SER A 42 -10.98 -5.68 -4.31
CA SER A 42 -11.33 -4.25 -4.24
C SER A 42 -10.11 -3.36 -4.48
N ALA A 43 -8.96 -3.71 -3.91
CA ALA A 43 -7.70 -3.01 -4.14
C ALA A 43 -7.26 -3.10 -5.60
N GLN A 44 -7.42 -4.26 -6.25
CA GLN A 44 -7.11 -4.44 -7.67
C GLN A 44 -8.00 -3.55 -8.54
N THR A 45 -9.31 -3.53 -8.30
CA THR A 45 -10.25 -2.66 -9.04
C THR A 45 -9.94 -1.18 -8.82
N ALA A 46 -9.59 -0.78 -7.59
CA ALA A 46 -9.18 0.58 -7.29
C ALA A 46 -7.87 0.97 -8.01
N LEU A 47 -6.86 0.11 -8.01
CA LEU A 47 -5.61 0.35 -8.74
C LEU A 47 -5.85 0.43 -10.25
N ALA A 48 -6.73 -0.40 -10.80
CA ALA A 48 -7.09 -0.36 -12.21
C ALA A 48 -7.78 0.96 -12.59
N SER A 49 -8.76 1.42 -11.79
CA SER A 49 -9.44 2.69 -12.05
C SER A 49 -8.51 3.89 -11.88
N MET A 50 -7.61 3.86 -10.90
CA MET A 50 -6.55 4.86 -10.73
C MET A 50 -5.61 4.90 -11.93
N ALA A 51 -5.22 3.75 -12.48
CA ALA A 51 -4.35 3.68 -13.65
C ALA A 51 -5.01 4.29 -14.89
N VAL A 52 -6.29 3.99 -15.13
CA VAL A 52 -7.06 4.60 -16.23
C VAL A 52 -7.21 6.11 -16.03
N GLY A 53 -7.56 6.56 -14.81
CA GLY A 53 -7.65 7.97 -14.49
C GLY A 53 -6.33 8.71 -14.69
N ALA A 54 -5.22 8.12 -14.25
CA ALA A 54 -3.88 8.66 -14.45
C ALA A 54 -3.52 8.77 -15.95
N ALA A 55 -3.90 7.77 -16.76
CA ALA A 55 -3.68 7.82 -18.22
C ALA A 55 -4.48 8.95 -18.87
N VAL A 56 -5.74 9.17 -18.47
CA VAL A 56 -6.57 10.28 -18.97
C VAL A 56 -5.99 11.63 -18.55
N ILE A 57 -5.56 11.78 -17.30
CA ILE A 57 -4.89 13.00 -16.82
C ILE A 57 -3.62 13.26 -17.61
N LEU A 58 -2.81 12.22 -17.88
CA LEU A 58 -1.59 12.34 -18.67
C LEU A 58 -1.87 12.79 -20.11
N ALA A 59 -2.91 12.24 -20.74
CA ALA A 59 -3.35 12.68 -22.06
C ALA A 59 -3.79 14.16 -22.06
N GLY A 60 -4.58 14.57 -21.05
CA GLY A 60 -4.97 15.97 -20.86
C GLY A 60 -3.77 16.88 -20.61
N LEU A 61 -2.79 16.43 -19.84
CA LEU A 61 -1.55 17.17 -19.58
C LEU A 61 -0.76 17.40 -20.87
N PHE A 62 -0.68 16.42 -21.78
CA PHE A 62 -0.04 16.63 -23.08
C PHE A 62 -0.74 17.71 -23.90
N LEU A 63 -2.08 17.74 -23.91
CA LEU A 63 -2.84 18.78 -24.59
C LEU A 63 -2.60 20.17 -23.97
N LEU A 64 -2.55 20.26 -22.64
CA LEU A 64 -2.23 21.51 -21.94
C LEU A 64 -0.80 21.98 -22.24
N LEU A 65 0.18 21.08 -22.22
CA LEU A 65 1.56 21.40 -22.57
C LEU A 65 1.65 21.89 -24.02
N GLN A 66 0.95 21.26 -24.96
CA GLN A 66 0.86 21.74 -26.34
C GLN A 66 0.24 23.14 -26.43
N ALA A 67 -0.81 23.42 -25.65
CA ALA A 67 -1.39 24.76 -25.59
C ALA A 67 -0.38 25.80 -25.06
N VAL A 68 0.41 25.47 -24.03
CA VAL A 68 1.47 26.34 -23.51
C VAL A 68 2.57 26.57 -24.54
N VAL A 69 3.00 25.51 -25.24
CA VAL A 69 3.99 25.62 -26.32
C VAL A 69 3.49 26.53 -27.44
N GLN A 70 2.23 26.39 -27.86
CA GLN A 70 1.66 27.27 -28.89
C GLN A 70 1.49 28.70 -28.38
N GLY A 71 1.06 28.89 -27.14
CA GLY A 71 0.94 30.22 -26.52
C GLY A 71 2.29 30.94 -26.44
N LEU A 72 3.34 30.23 -26.03
CA LEU A 72 4.71 30.78 -26.01
C LEU A 72 5.23 31.03 -27.43
N ALA A 73 4.88 30.19 -28.40
CA ALA A 73 5.27 30.40 -29.80
C ALA A 73 4.73 31.72 -30.37
N MET A 74 3.59 32.22 -29.90
CA MET A 74 2.99 33.49 -30.36
C MET A 74 3.79 34.74 -29.95
N VAL A 75 4.60 34.66 -28.89
CA VAL A 75 5.42 35.79 -28.41
C VAL A 75 6.88 35.71 -28.87
N LEU A 76 7.28 34.61 -29.50
CA LEU A 76 8.63 34.41 -30.04
C LEU A 76 8.69 34.82 -31.53
N PRO A 77 9.90 35.15 -32.04
CA PRO A 77 10.10 35.32 -33.48
C PRO A 77 9.70 34.06 -34.27
N PRO A 78 9.01 34.19 -35.42
CA PRO A 78 8.49 33.04 -36.18
C PRO A 78 9.55 32.01 -36.55
N ASP A 79 10.78 32.46 -36.82
CA ASP A 79 11.89 31.61 -37.25
C ASP A 79 12.42 30.72 -36.11
N MET A 80 12.24 31.16 -34.85
CA MET A 80 12.76 30.46 -33.67
C MET A 80 11.67 29.72 -32.89
N ALA A 81 10.42 30.17 -33.03
CA ALA A 81 9.28 29.64 -32.28
C ALA A 81 9.08 28.11 -32.37
N PRO A 82 9.24 27.43 -33.53
CA PRO A 82 8.94 26.00 -33.66
C PRO A 82 9.84 25.09 -32.83
N TRP A 83 11.09 25.47 -32.60
CA TRP A 83 12.05 24.66 -31.84
C TRP A 83 12.29 25.22 -30.44
N LEU A 84 12.30 26.55 -30.27
CA LEU A 84 12.65 27.17 -28.99
C LEU A 84 11.51 27.10 -27.98
N SER A 85 10.26 27.24 -28.42
CA SER A 85 9.10 27.14 -27.53
C SER A 85 8.98 25.76 -26.84
N PRO A 86 8.95 24.62 -27.58
CA PRO A 86 8.90 23.31 -26.94
C PRO A 86 10.16 23.00 -26.12
N LEU A 87 11.32 23.55 -26.49
CA LEU A 87 12.55 23.39 -25.71
C LEU A 87 12.45 24.06 -24.34
N ILE A 88 11.95 25.30 -24.28
CA ILE A 88 11.79 26.04 -23.02
C ILE A 88 10.77 25.34 -22.11
N VAL A 89 9.59 25.03 -22.65
CA VAL A 89 8.53 24.36 -21.88
C VAL A 89 9.00 22.97 -21.41
N GLY A 90 9.63 22.21 -22.32
CA GLY A 90 10.19 20.90 -22.01
C GLY A 90 11.26 20.95 -20.92
N ALA A 91 12.16 21.94 -20.96
CA ALA A 91 13.18 22.12 -19.93
C ALA A 91 12.58 22.42 -18.55
N ILE A 92 11.57 23.28 -18.47
CA ILE A 92 10.88 23.61 -17.21
C ILE A 92 10.17 22.36 -16.65
N VAL A 93 9.46 21.62 -17.49
CA VAL A 93 8.76 20.39 -17.08
C VAL A 93 9.76 19.32 -16.64
N ALA A 94 10.85 19.13 -17.38
CA ALA A 94 11.90 18.17 -17.03
C ALA A 94 12.59 18.52 -15.71
N ALA A 95 12.91 19.79 -15.49
CA ALA A 95 13.50 20.26 -14.22
C ALA A 95 12.55 20.02 -13.04
N THR A 96 11.25 20.31 -13.23
CA THR A 96 10.21 20.07 -12.22
C THR A 96 10.11 18.57 -11.91
N GLY A 97 10.03 17.72 -12.93
CA GLY A 97 9.96 16.27 -12.77
C GLY A 97 11.20 15.69 -12.09
N TRP A 98 12.39 16.19 -12.43
CA TRP A 98 13.64 15.81 -11.77
C TRP A 98 13.64 16.17 -10.28
N ALA A 99 13.19 17.38 -9.93
CA ALA A 99 13.07 17.82 -8.54
C ALA A 99 12.09 16.95 -7.75
N MET A 100 10.93 16.62 -8.33
CA MET A 100 9.96 15.71 -7.72
C MET A 100 10.51 14.30 -7.53
N LEU A 101 11.25 13.78 -8.51
CA LEU A 101 11.89 12.47 -8.42
C LEU A 101 12.90 12.44 -7.27
N LYS A 102 13.74 13.47 -7.16
CA LYS A 102 14.69 13.61 -6.05
C LYS A 102 14.00 13.70 -4.70
N ALA A 103 12.93 14.48 -4.59
CA ALA A 103 12.14 14.59 -3.36
C ALA A 103 11.48 13.25 -2.99
N GLY A 104 10.98 12.50 -3.97
CA GLY A 104 10.41 11.17 -3.76
C GLY A 104 11.46 10.15 -3.31
N GLN A 105 12.62 10.12 -3.96
CA GLN A 105 13.74 9.24 -3.57
C GLN A 105 14.19 9.49 -2.13
N ALA A 106 14.27 10.75 -1.70
CA ALA A 106 14.64 11.09 -0.33
C ALA A 106 13.65 10.54 0.72
N LYS A 107 12.36 10.41 0.36
CA LYS A 107 11.34 9.83 1.25
C LYS A 107 11.36 8.31 1.31
N LEU A 108 11.94 7.66 0.30
CA LEU A 108 12.12 6.21 0.24
C LEU A 108 13.48 5.76 0.80
N ASP A 109 14.29 6.71 1.29
CA ASP A 109 15.57 6.41 1.91
C ASP A 109 15.35 5.47 3.11
N PRO A 110 15.99 4.28 3.14
CA PRO A 110 15.87 3.33 4.24
C PRO A 110 16.07 3.97 5.62
N ASP A 111 16.96 4.97 5.74
CA ASP A 111 17.21 5.65 7.01
C ASP A 111 15.99 6.44 7.52
N ASN A 112 15.12 6.89 6.61
CA ASN A 112 13.84 7.54 6.92
C ASN A 112 12.70 6.53 7.10
N LEU A 113 12.85 5.30 6.60
CA LEU A 113 11.85 4.23 6.70
C LEU A 113 12.05 3.32 7.90
N VAL A 114 13.26 3.28 8.46
CA VAL A 114 13.57 2.52 9.67
C VAL A 114 12.97 3.23 10.89
N PRO A 115 11.98 2.66 11.59
CA PRO A 115 11.36 3.29 12.74
C PRO A 115 12.31 3.16 13.94
N GLN A 116 13.23 4.13 14.08
CA GLN A 116 14.27 4.11 15.11
C GLN A 116 13.68 3.97 16.52
N ARG A 117 12.56 4.64 16.80
CA ARG A 117 11.86 4.53 18.08
C ARG A 117 11.32 3.13 18.37
N THR A 118 10.78 2.45 17.36
CA THR A 118 10.28 1.07 17.51
C THR A 118 11.43 0.11 17.76
N LEU A 119 12.55 0.28 17.06
CA LEU A 119 13.76 -0.53 17.28
C LEU A 119 14.34 -0.31 18.68
N ASP A 120 14.36 0.93 19.17
CA ASP A 120 14.87 1.23 20.51
C ASP A 120 13.97 0.66 21.61
N SER A 121 12.64 0.70 21.43
CA SER A 121 11.70 0.04 22.35
C SER A 121 11.90 -1.48 22.36
N LEU A 122 12.02 -2.12 21.20
CA LEU A 122 12.27 -3.57 21.09
C LEU A 122 13.62 -3.96 21.74
N ARG A 123 14.64 -3.12 21.62
CA ARG A 123 15.95 -3.33 22.27
C ARG A 123 15.86 -3.24 23.79
N ARG A 124 15.10 -2.27 24.32
CA ARG A 124 14.84 -2.14 25.76
C ARG A 124 14.07 -3.34 26.30
N ASP A 125 13.01 -3.76 25.60
CA ASP A 125 12.20 -4.91 26.01
C ASP A 125 13.04 -6.19 26.07
N LYS A 126 13.92 -6.39 25.07
CA LYS A 126 14.88 -7.51 25.07
C LYS A 126 15.84 -7.45 26.26
N ALA A 127 16.34 -6.27 26.62
CA ALA A 127 17.25 -6.11 27.76
C ALA A 127 16.56 -6.46 29.09
N VAL A 128 15.31 -6.02 29.28
CA VAL A 128 14.52 -6.34 30.49
C VAL A 128 14.24 -7.84 30.63
N VAL A 129 13.96 -8.53 29.51
CA VAL A 129 13.75 -9.98 29.53
C VAL A 129 15.05 -10.74 29.84
N GLN A 130 16.19 -10.29 29.32
CA GLN A 130 17.49 -10.90 29.61
C GLN A 130 17.91 -10.71 31.07
N GLU A 131 17.62 -9.56 31.66
CA GLU A 131 17.91 -9.27 33.07
C GLU A 131 17.08 -10.14 34.02
N LYS A 132 15.81 -10.43 33.68
CA LYS A 132 14.94 -11.30 34.50
C LYS A 132 15.27 -12.79 34.41
N THR A 133 16.09 -13.21 33.45
CA THR A 133 16.43 -14.62 33.23
C THR A 133 17.80 -15.00 33.80
N ARG A 134 18.55 -14.03 34.34
CA ARG A 134 19.85 -14.22 34.99
C ARG A 134 19.71 -14.09 36.50
#